data_AF-A0A9W9A7I7-F1
#
_entry.id   AF-A0A9W9A7I7-F1
#
_cell.length_a   1.000
_cell.length_b   1.000
_cell.length_c   1.000
_cell.angle_alpha   90.00
_cell.angle_beta   90.00
_cell.angle_gamma   90.00
#
_symmetry.space_group_name_H-M   'P 1'
#
loop_
_entity.id
_entity.type
_entity.pdbx_description
1 polymer ?
#
loop_
_entity_poly.entity_id
_entity_poly.type
_entity_poly.pdbx_seq_one_letter_code
_entity_poly.pdbx_strand_id
1 'polypeptide(L)'
;MDISLLLSIPGFLIYAQWQMRWVSESESGLRIPSLPSISYTLTLSSLSSFGPGLKIAHRASLVHPNYPSQCPDQGMVEEVLKSKTESGRAGGEGLSLEDLARLRVSRERVSESDLESERCRLDRVHEQVALGESALTWLLFAQKASILESSSSLSSSSSPSSIPLSYFTQWFGEERIPDGWTRPANTIGLLDARKIAGVVQQEIDRQR
;
A
#
# COMPACT_ATOMS: atom_id res chain seq x y z
N MET A 1 2.19 4.98 18.68
CA MET A 1 1.87 6.08 17.74
C MET A 1 0.99 5.48 16.65
N ASP A 2 -0.22 5.98 16.49
CA ASP A 2 -1.26 5.41 15.62
C ASP A 2 -0.92 5.67 14.14
N ILE A 3 -0.99 4.64 13.28
CA ILE A 3 -0.74 4.76 11.82
C ILE A 3 -1.67 5.81 11.20
N SER A 4 -2.90 5.88 11.70
CA SER A 4 -3.91 6.83 11.24
C SER A 4 -3.48 8.29 11.45
N LEU A 5 -2.62 8.60 12.42
CA LEU A 5 -2.13 9.96 12.71
C LEU A 5 -0.94 10.38 11.83
N LEU A 6 -0.09 9.42 11.45
CA LEU A 6 1.13 9.70 10.67
C LEU A 6 0.85 9.72 9.16
N LEU A 7 -0.16 8.96 8.71
CA LEU A 7 -0.71 9.08 7.35
C LEU A 7 -1.73 10.23 7.23
N SER A 8 -2.34 10.68 8.33
CA SER A 8 -3.29 11.79 8.26
C SER A 8 -2.62 13.15 8.20
N ILE A 9 -1.81 13.58 9.16
CA ILE A 9 -1.48 15.01 9.19
C ILE A 9 -0.55 15.44 8.02
N PRO A 10 0.59 14.78 7.74
CA PRO A 10 1.47 15.15 6.62
C PRO A 10 0.88 14.80 5.24
N GLY A 11 0.22 13.64 5.14
CA GLY A 11 -0.45 13.22 3.91
C GLY A 11 -1.57 14.20 3.53
N PHE A 12 -2.40 14.62 4.50
CA PHE A 12 -3.50 15.55 4.24
C PHE A 12 -2.99 16.91 3.79
N LEU A 13 -1.87 17.40 4.33
CA LEU A 13 -1.36 18.71 3.94
C LEU A 13 -0.86 18.76 2.49
N ILE A 14 -0.45 17.62 1.95
CA ILE A 14 0.26 17.53 0.66
C ILE A 14 -0.67 17.10 -0.46
N TYR A 15 -1.73 16.38 -0.11
CA TYR A 15 -2.70 15.86 -1.07
C TYR A 15 -3.98 16.66 -1.21
N ALA A 16 -4.30 17.50 -0.23
CA ALA A 16 -5.55 18.23 -0.30
C ALA A 16 -5.48 19.40 -1.29
N GLN A 17 -6.59 19.62 -1.98
CA GLN A 17 -6.80 20.85 -2.73
C GLN A 17 -7.13 21.97 -1.75
N TRP A 18 -6.21 22.93 -1.62
CA TRP A 18 -6.35 24.06 -0.73
C TRP A 18 -7.15 25.19 -1.38
N GLN A 19 -8.17 25.69 -0.69
CA GLN A 19 -8.93 26.86 -1.10
C GLN A 19 -8.83 27.93 -0.01
N MET A 20 -8.35 29.10 -0.39
CA MET A 20 -8.34 30.30 0.46
C MET A 20 -9.56 31.15 0.09
N ARG A 21 -10.46 31.38 1.05
CA ARG A 21 -11.61 32.26 0.89
C ARG A 21 -11.53 33.40 1.88
N TRP A 22 -11.79 34.62 1.40
CA TRP A 22 -11.96 35.79 2.26
C TRP A 22 -13.43 35.86 2.66
N VAL A 23 -13.72 35.64 3.94
CA VAL A 23 -15.10 35.75 4.45
C VAL A 23 -15.28 37.18 4.94
N SER A 24 -16.14 37.96 4.25
CA SER A 24 -16.58 39.26 4.76
C SER A 24 -17.89 39.06 5.52
N GLU A 25 -17.84 39.07 6.84
CA GLU A 25 -19.06 39.22 7.65
C GLU A 25 -19.44 40.70 7.71
N SER A 26 -20.67 41.01 7.29
CA SER A 26 -21.24 42.36 7.33
C SER A 26 -22.65 42.28 7.88
N GLU A 27 -22.78 42.16 9.20
CA GLU A 27 -24.08 42.26 9.88
C GLU A 27 -24.21 43.44 10.86
N SER A 28 -23.12 44.15 11.19
CA SER A 28 -23.18 45.16 12.28
C SER A 28 -22.52 46.52 11.97
N GLY A 29 -22.17 46.82 10.72
CA GLY A 29 -21.62 48.12 10.32
C GLY A 29 -20.19 48.42 10.82
N LEU A 30 -19.60 47.57 11.66
CA LEU A 30 -18.16 47.56 11.94
C LEU A 30 -17.44 46.75 10.86
N ARG A 31 -16.53 47.39 10.12
CA ARG A 31 -15.60 46.72 9.21
C ARG A 31 -14.53 45.97 10.02
N ILE A 32 -14.77 44.72 10.34
CA ILE A 32 -13.72 43.81 10.83
C ILE A 32 -12.89 43.38 9.61
N PRO A 33 -11.55 43.46 9.62
CA PRO A 33 -10.73 42.91 8.54
C PRO A 33 -11.00 41.41 8.42
N SER A 34 -11.38 40.96 7.21
CA SER A 34 -11.65 39.56 6.95
C SER A 34 -10.39 38.73 7.17
N LEU A 35 -10.45 37.77 8.09
CA LEU A 35 -9.41 36.75 8.20
C LEU A 35 -9.58 35.76 7.04
N PRO A 36 -8.48 35.33 6.40
CA PRO A 36 -8.57 34.31 5.38
C PRO A 36 -8.98 32.98 6.03
N SER A 37 -10.04 32.36 5.49
CA SER A 37 -10.40 30.98 5.82
C SER A 37 -9.66 30.05 4.89
N ILE A 38 -8.84 29.16 5.46
CA ILE A 38 -8.17 28.09 4.73
C ILE A 38 -9.03 26.84 4.85
N SER A 39 -9.45 26.30 3.72
CA SER A 39 -10.17 25.02 3.64
C SER A 39 -9.42 24.08 2.71
N TYR A 40 -9.60 22.78 2.92
CA TYR A 40 -8.96 21.77 2.09
C TYR A 40 -9.93 20.62 1.81
N THR A 41 -9.81 20.05 0.61
CA THR A 41 -10.58 18.87 0.21
C THR A 41 -9.64 17.77 -0.23
N LEU A 42 -9.72 16.62 0.43
CA LEU A 42 -9.04 15.40 0.01
C LEU A 42 -10.04 14.49 -0.67
N THR A 43 -9.84 14.22 -1.96
CA THR A 43 -10.63 13.24 -2.71
C THR A 43 -9.81 11.96 -2.90
N LEU A 44 -10.47 10.81 -3.04
CA LEU A 44 -9.79 9.55 -3.37
C LEU A 44 -8.99 9.68 -4.68
N SER A 45 -9.52 10.42 -5.67
CA SER A 45 -8.82 10.73 -6.92
C SER A 45 -7.54 11.54 -6.73
N SER A 46 -7.41 12.32 -5.65
CA SER A 46 -6.18 13.07 -5.35
C SER A 46 -5.06 12.13 -4.92
N LEU A 47 -5.38 10.97 -4.34
CA LEU A 47 -4.40 9.98 -3.89
C LEU A 47 -3.72 9.22 -5.03
N SER A 48 -4.32 9.15 -6.23
CA SER A 48 -3.71 8.47 -7.38
C SER A 48 -2.71 9.32 -8.17
N SER A 49 -2.58 10.60 -7.83
CA SER A 49 -1.74 11.54 -8.56
C SER A 49 -0.27 11.39 -8.18
N PHE A 50 0.60 11.16 -9.17
CA PHE A 50 2.04 11.17 -8.95
C PHE A 50 2.56 12.60 -8.74
N GLY A 51 3.76 12.72 -8.16
CA GLY A 51 4.41 14.01 -7.97
C GLY A 51 5.65 13.90 -7.08
N PRO A 52 6.50 14.93 -7.09
CA PRO A 52 7.68 14.96 -6.21
C PRO A 52 7.27 15.08 -4.74
N GLY A 53 8.17 14.64 -3.85
CA GLY A 53 8.02 14.83 -2.41
C GLY A 53 7.21 13.72 -1.75
N LEU A 54 6.27 14.07 -0.87
CA LEU A 54 5.58 13.14 0.02
C LEU A 54 4.28 12.58 -0.56
N LYS A 55 4.14 12.62 -1.90
CA LYS A 55 3.01 11.94 -2.54
C LYS A 55 3.21 10.42 -2.42
N ILE A 56 2.46 9.76 -1.53
CA ILE A 56 2.27 8.29 -1.48
C ILE A 56 2.08 7.55 -2.82
N ALA A 57 1.32 8.03 -3.83
CA ALA A 57 1.17 7.28 -5.07
C ALA A 57 2.49 7.21 -5.84
N HIS A 58 2.87 5.99 -6.20
CA HIS A 58 4.18 5.70 -6.77
C HIS A 58 4.10 4.69 -7.92
N ARG A 59 5.18 4.64 -8.71
CA ARG A 59 5.41 3.62 -9.75
C ARG A 59 5.66 2.25 -9.14
N ALA A 60 5.73 1.20 -9.96
CA ALA A 60 5.96 -0.16 -9.50
C ALA A 60 4.96 -0.61 -8.40
N SER A 61 3.75 -0.05 -8.43
CA SER A 61 2.63 -0.47 -7.61
C SER A 61 2.25 -1.92 -7.96
N LEU A 62 1.70 -2.67 -6.99
CA LEU A 62 1.41 -4.10 -7.16
C LEU A 62 0.46 -4.38 -8.34
N VAL A 63 -0.61 -3.60 -8.44
CA VAL A 63 -1.70 -3.83 -9.40
C VAL A 63 -2.11 -2.55 -10.15
N HIS A 64 -1.33 -1.48 -10.05
CA HIS A 64 -1.58 -0.25 -10.80
C HIS A 64 -0.47 0.01 -11.81
N PRO A 65 -0.79 0.61 -12.97
CA PRO A 65 0.21 0.97 -13.96
C PRO A 65 1.16 2.07 -13.47
N ASN A 66 2.26 2.28 -14.21
CA ASN A 66 3.28 3.30 -13.90
C ASN A 66 2.84 4.73 -14.30
N TYR A 67 1.54 4.97 -14.37
CA TYR A 67 0.91 6.27 -14.61
C TYR A 67 -0.28 6.46 -13.65
N PRO A 68 -0.72 7.70 -13.37
CA PRO A 68 -1.86 7.94 -12.49
C PRO A 68 -3.11 7.16 -12.92
N SER A 69 -3.57 6.25 -12.06
CA SER A 69 -4.77 5.46 -12.26
C SER A 69 -5.56 5.38 -10.96
N GLN A 70 -6.88 5.46 -11.05
CA GLN A 70 -7.78 5.29 -9.90
C GLN A 70 -8.26 3.85 -9.73
N CYS A 71 -8.06 3.00 -10.74
CA CYS A 71 -8.48 1.61 -10.72
C CYS A 71 -7.29 0.66 -10.85
N PRO A 72 -7.37 -0.53 -10.23
CA PRO A 72 -6.47 -1.63 -10.49
C PRO A 72 -6.51 -2.08 -11.95
N ASP A 73 -5.36 -2.52 -12.46
CA ASP A 73 -5.21 -3.16 -13.77
C ASP A 73 -5.47 -4.67 -13.63
N GLN A 74 -6.53 -5.15 -14.26
CA GLN A 74 -6.92 -6.57 -14.19
C GLN A 74 -5.86 -7.48 -14.82
N GLY A 75 -5.18 -7.04 -15.87
CA GLY A 75 -4.09 -7.79 -16.49
C GLY A 75 -2.93 -8.01 -15.51
N MET A 76 -2.62 -7.02 -14.68
CA MET A 76 -1.61 -7.15 -13.62
C MET A 76 -2.06 -8.10 -12.50
N VAL A 77 -3.34 -8.07 -12.11
CA VAL A 77 -3.89 -9.04 -11.14
C VAL A 77 -3.77 -10.47 -11.70
N GLU A 78 -4.15 -10.69 -12.96
CA GLU A 78 -4.04 -11.98 -13.64
C GLU A 78 -2.58 -12.44 -13.77
N GLU A 79 -1.65 -11.52 -14.05
CA GLU A 79 -0.21 -11.81 -14.11
C GLU A 79 0.32 -12.34 -12.77
N VAL A 80 -0.12 -11.76 -11.65
CA VAL A 80 0.21 -12.26 -10.31
C VAL A 80 -0.27 -13.71 -10.14
N LEU A 81 -1.52 -14.01 -10.50
CA LEU A 81 -2.09 -15.35 -10.38
C LEU A 81 -1.38 -16.38 -11.27
N LYS A 82 -1.09 -15.98 -12.52
CA LYS A 82 -0.38 -16.80 -13.49
C LYS A 82 1.04 -17.10 -13.03
N SER A 83 1.79 -16.07 -12.59
CA SER A 83 3.16 -16.24 -12.10
C SER A 83 3.25 -17.22 -10.93
N LYS A 84 2.25 -17.20 -10.03
CA LYS A 84 2.19 -18.15 -8.92
C LYS A 84 1.92 -19.57 -9.41
N THR A 85 0.94 -19.74 -10.29
CA THR A 85 0.52 -21.05 -10.83
C THR A 85 1.64 -21.70 -11.66
N GLU A 86 2.31 -20.94 -12.52
CA GLU A 86 3.38 -21.43 -13.40
C GLU A 86 4.68 -21.72 -12.67
N SER A 87 4.92 -21.09 -11.50
CA SER A 87 6.16 -21.30 -10.75
C SER A 87 6.36 -22.75 -10.29
N GLY A 88 5.34 -23.61 -10.39
CA GLY A 88 5.43 -25.07 -10.16
C GLY A 88 5.91 -25.45 -8.77
N ARG A 89 6.08 -24.47 -7.87
CA ARG A 89 6.50 -24.67 -6.49
C ARG A 89 5.33 -25.31 -5.76
N ALA A 90 5.41 -26.64 -5.66
CA ALA A 90 4.53 -27.46 -4.84
C ALA A 90 4.49 -26.85 -3.43
N GLY A 91 3.38 -26.22 -3.04
CA GLY A 91 3.32 -25.70 -1.68
C GLY A 91 2.17 -24.81 -1.23
N GLY A 92 1.31 -24.26 -2.08
CA GLY A 92 0.12 -23.59 -1.52
C GLY A 92 -0.75 -22.79 -2.47
N GLU A 93 -2.04 -22.74 -2.12
CA GLU A 93 -3.13 -21.97 -2.75
C GLU A 93 -3.03 -20.45 -2.51
N GLY A 94 -1.83 -19.95 -2.19
CA GLY A 94 -1.65 -18.58 -1.73
C GLY A 94 -0.27 -17.99 -1.96
N LEU A 95 -0.19 -16.66 -1.88
CA LEU A 95 1.03 -15.86 -1.97
C LEU A 95 1.75 -15.89 -0.63
N SER A 96 3.05 -16.24 -0.64
CA SER A 96 3.96 -16.10 0.50
C SER A 96 4.61 -14.70 0.53
N LEU A 97 5.36 -14.37 1.60
CA LEU A 97 6.18 -13.15 1.64
C LEU A 97 7.25 -13.15 0.54
N GLU A 98 7.81 -14.32 0.24
CA GLU A 98 8.74 -14.49 -0.88
C GLU A 98 8.06 -14.19 -2.23
N ASP A 99 6.82 -14.63 -2.41
CA ASP A 99 6.06 -14.30 -3.63
C ASP A 99 5.81 -12.79 -3.73
N LEU A 100 5.40 -12.13 -2.63
CA LEU A 100 5.22 -10.67 -2.61
C LEU A 100 6.53 -9.93 -2.93
N ALA A 101 7.65 -10.36 -2.37
CA ALA A 101 8.97 -9.81 -2.68
C ALA A 101 9.34 -9.99 -4.16
N ARG A 102 9.08 -11.18 -4.74
CA ARG A 102 9.27 -11.44 -6.18
C ARG A 102 8.44 -10.52 -7.05
N LEU A 103 7.18 -10.32 -6.68
CA LEU A 103 6.30 -9.40 -7.38
C LEU A 103 6.87 -7.98 -7.33
N ARG A 104 7.33 -7.50 -6.17
CA ARG A 104 7.96 -6.15 -6.08
C ARG A 104 9.19 -6.03 -6.96
N VAL A 105 10.13 -6.99 -6.90
CA VAL A 105 11.32 -6.99 -7.74
C VAL A 105 10.95 -6.97 -9.23
N SER A 106 9.95 -7.75 -9.64
CA SER A 106 9.45 -7.76 -11.01
C SER A 106 8.89 -6.39 -11.42
N ARG A 107 8.02 -5.81 -10.59
CA ARG A 107 7.38 -4.50 -10.85
C ARG A 107 8.40 -3.37 -10.93
N GLU A 108 9.41 -3.39 -10.06
CA GLU A 108 10.50 -2.42 -10.09
C GLU A 108 11.32 -2.52 -11.38
N ARG A 109 11.68 -3.74 -11.81
CA ARG A 109 12.41 -3.95 -13.07
C ARG A 109 11.63 -3.45 -14.29
N VAL A 110 10.33 -3.71 -14.34
CA VAL A 110 9.47 -3.18 -15.42
C VAL A 110 9.47 -1.65 -15.40
N SER A 111 9.29 -1.04 -14.22
CA SER A 111 9.36 0.42 -14.07
C SER A 111 10.71 1.01 -14.48
N GLU A 112 11.82 0.33 -14.21
CA GLU A 112 13.15 0.78 -14.65
C GLU A 112 13.36 0.68 -16.16
N SER A 113 12.71 -0.29 -16.81
CA SER A 113 12.82 -0.51 -18.26
C SER A 113 12.00 0.46 -19.11
N ASP A 114 11.05 1.18 -18.50
CA ASP A 114 10.26 2.23 -19.16
C ASP A 114 11.21 3.40 -19.50
N LEU A 115 11.75 3.37 -20.73
CA LEU A 115 12.88 4.15 -21.29
C LEU A 115 12.78 5.69 -21.22
N GLU A 116 11.74 6.28 -20.63
CA GLU A 116 11.45 7.71 -20.73
C GLU A 116 11.91 8.61 -19.57
N SER A 117 12.49 8.11 -18.46
CA SER A 117 13.19 9.00 -17.51
C SER A 117 13.92 8.27 -16.37
N GLU A 118 15.08 8.78 -15.95
CA GLU A 118 15.72 8.48 -14.65
C GLU A 118 14.78 8.69 -13.43
N ARG A 119 13.67 9.39 -13.63
CA ARG A 119 12.56 9.57 -12.68
C ARG A 119 11.69 8.32 -12.46
N CYS A 120 12.00 7.20 -13.13
CA CYS A 120 11.23 5.97 -13.04
C CYS A 120 11.67 5.04 -11.90
N ARG A 121 12.81 5.31 -11.25
CA ARG A 121 13.20 4.64 -10.00
C ARG A 121 12.37 5.15 -8.83
N LEU A 122 12.01 4.24 -7.94
CA LEU A 122 11.40 4.62 -6.66
C LEU A 122 12.42 5.43 -5.86
N ASP A 123 11.98 6.56 -5.32
CA ASP A 123 12.77 7.24 -4.31
C ASP A 123 12.64 6.51 -2.96
N ARG A 124 13.48 6.88 -2.00
CA ARG A 124 13.50 6.23 -0.68
C ARG A 124 12.17 6.31 0.07
N VAL A 125 11.36 7.34 -0.18
CA VAL A 125 10.04 7.47 0.45
C VAL A 125 9.09 6.46 -0.18
N HIS A 126 9.05 6.40 -1.51
CA HIS A 126 8.22 5.44 -2.25
C HIS A 126 8.64 3.99 -2.03
N GLU A 127 9.93 3.71 -1.85
CA GLU A 127 10.41 2.38 -1.43
C GLU A 127 9.81 1.97 -0.08
N GLN A 128 9.76 2.87 0.90
CA GLN A 128 9.15 2.56 2.20
C GLN A 128 7.63 2.42 2.11
N VAL A 129 6.96 3.23 1.29
CA VAL A 129 5.52 3.09 1.03
C VAL A 129 5.23 1.73 0.40
N ALA A 130 5.97 1.39 -0.66
CA ALA A 130 5.90 0.11 -1.36
C ALA A 130 6.03 -1.11 -0.43
N LEU A 131 7.04 -1.10 0.45
CA LEU A 131 7.22 -2.16 1.46
C LEU A 131 6.07 -2.19 2.46
N GLY A 132 5.61 -1.01 2.89
CA GLY A 132 4.47 -0.86 3.80
C GLY A 132 3.18 -1.45 3.22
N GLU A 133 2.90 -1.19 1.95
CA GLU A 133 1.74 -1.74 1.24
C GLU A 133 1.79 -3.27 1.17
N SER A 134 2.96 -3.85 0.83
CA SER A 134 3.16 -5.30 0.83
C SER A 134 3.01 -5.90 2.22
N ALA A 135 3.54 -5.23 3.24
CA ALA A 135 3.42 -5.66 4.63
C ALA A 135 1.98 -5.62 5.16
N LEU A 136 1.24 -4.56 4.85
CA LEU A 136 -0.17 -4.43 5.22
C LEU A 136 -1.02 -5.48 4.49
N THR A 137 -0.77 -5.72 3.21
CA THR A 137 -1.42 -6.78 2.44
C THR A 137 -1.23 -8.14 3.11
N TRP A 138 0.00 -8.45 3.54
CA TRP A 138 0.29 -9.66 4.30
C TRP A 138 -0.44 -9.74 5.63
N LEU A 139 -0.34 -8.69 6.45
CA LEU A 139 -0.94 -8.65 7.78
C LEU A 139 -2.47 -8.76 7.75
N LEU A 140 -3.11 -8.24 6.70
CA LEU A 140 -4.56 -8.26 6.55
C LEU A 140 -5.10 -9.60 6.03
N PHE A 141 -4.39 -10.25 5.12
CA PHE A 141 -4.94 -11.38 4.35
C PHE A 141 -4.24 -12.72 4.55
N ALA A 142 -3.05 -12.76 5.16
CA ALA A 142 -2.37 -14.02 5.38
C ALA A 142 -3.12 -14.88 6.42
N GLN A 143 -3.59 -16.05 6.01
CA GLN A 143 -4.22 -17.01 6.91
C GLN A 143 -3.15 -17.64 7.81
N LYS A 144 -3.50 -17.84 9.10
CA LYS A 144 -2.59 -18.30 10.17
C LYS A 144 -1.45 -17.33 10.53
N ALA A 145 -1.67 -16.03 10.47
CA ALA A 145 -0.70 -15.05 10.98
C ALA A 145 -0.87 -14.82 12.50
N SER A 146 -0.71 -15.85 13.35
CA SER A 146 -0.43 -15.64 14.79
C SER A 146 1.04 -15.26 15.02
N ILE A 147 1.62 -14.46 14.10
CA ILE A 147 3.04 -14.06 14.11
C ILE A 147 3.39 -13.26 15.38
N LEU A 148 2.38 -12.73 16.08
CA LEU A 148 2.55 -11.95 17.30
C LEU A 148 2.41 -12.76 18.59
N GLU A 149 1.88 -13.98 18.57
CA GLU A 149 1.65 -14.77 19.79
C GLU A 149 2.72 -15.83 20.07
N SER A 150 3.72 -16.00 19.20
CA SER A 150 4.66 -17.13 19.32
C SER A 150 6.12 -16.70 19.19
N SER A 151 6.55 -15.72 19.97
CA SER A 151 7.97 -15.51 20.26
C SER A 151 8.53 -16.47 21.34
N SER A 152 7.73 -17.44 21.83
CA SER A 152 8.15 -18.33 22.93
C SER A 152 8.01 -19.84 22.70
N SER A 153 7.56 -20.32 21.52
CA SER A 153 7.60 -21.77 21.25
C SER A 153 7.65 -22.08 19.76
N LEU A 154 8.84 -22.48 19.30
CA LEU A 154 9.08 -23.14 18.01
C LEU A 154 8.35 -24.50 17.99
N SER A 155 7.08 -24.51 17.63
CA SER A 155 6.38 -25.72 17.20
C SER A 155 6.43 -25.78 15.67
N SER A 156 7.29 -26.66 15.17
CA SER A 156 7.73 -26.81 13.77
C SER A 156 6.71 -27.49 12.85
N SER A 157 5.40 -27.29 13.06
CA SER A 157 4.35 -27.96 12.26
C SER A 157 3.24 -27.05 11.73
N SER A 158 3.32 -25.73 11.90
CA SER A 158 2.38 -24.82 11.25
C SER A 158 2.77 -24.63 9.79
N SER A 159 1.89 -25.01 8.87
CA SER A 159 2.01 -24.67 7.44
C SER A 159 2.40 -23.19 7.28
N PRO A 160 3.26 -22.84 6.32
CA PRO A 160 3.67 -21.45 6.11
C PRO A 160 2.42 -20.59 5.90
N SER A 161 2.32 -19.48 6.64
CA SER A 161 1.26 -18.49 6.43
C SER A 161 1.31 -18.03 4.97
N SER A 162 0.15 -17.81 4.35
CA SER A 162 0.05 -17.31 2.98
C SER A 162 -1.27 -16.57 2.78
N ILE A 163 -1.29 -15.65 1.81
CA ILE A 163 -2.49 -14.95 1.38
C ILE A 163 -3.20 -15.81 0.34
N PRO A 164 -4.43 -16.29 0.57
CA PRO A 164 -5.18 -17.03 -0.44
C PRO A 164 -5.28 -16.24 -1.74
N LEU A 165 -5.11 -16.89 -2.89
CA LEU A 165 -5.20 -16.21 -4.18
C LEU A 165 -6.56 -15.55 -4.40
N SER A 166 -7.65 -16.21 -3.95
CA SER A 166 -9.00 -15.63 -3.97
C SER A 166 -9.10 -14.32 -3.20
N TYR A 167 -8.42 -14.20 -2.05
CA TYR A 167 -8.42 -12.96 -1.27
C TYR A 167 -7.71 -11.85 -2.00
N PHE A 168 -6.56 -12.15 -2.61
CA PHE A 168 -5.82 -11.18 -3.42
C PHE A 168 -6.67 -10.71 -4.62
N THR A 169 -7.30 -11.63 -5.35
CA THR A 169 -8.15 -11.30 -6.51
C THR A 169 -9.37 -10.46 -6.12
N GLN A 170 -10.09 -10.81 -5.06
CA GLN A 170 -11.27 -10.06 -4.65
C GLN A 170 -10.91 -8.67 -4.12
N TRP A 171 -9.83 -8.59 -3.34
CA TRP A 171 -9.39 -7.30 -2.80
C TRP A 171 -8.84 -6.36 -3.87
N PHE A 172 -7.89 -6.83 -4.69
CA PHE A 172 -7.22 -5.98 -5.68
C PHE A 172 -7.91 -5.95 -7.04
N GLY A 173 -8.71 -6.96 -7.39
CA GLY A 173 -9.44 -7.02 -8.65
C GLY A 173 -10.87 -6.49 -8.55
N GLU A 174 -11.59 -6.84 -7.49
CA GLU A 174 -13.00 -6.44 -7.31
C GLU A 174 -13.18 -5.22 -6.39
N GLU A 175 -12.11 -4.73 -5.76
CA GLU A 175 -12.14 -3.67 -4.74
C GLU A 175 -13.14 -3.98 -3.60
N ARG A 176 -13.22 -5.27 -3.20
CA ARG A 176 -14.20 -5.79 -2.25
C ARG A 176 -13.54 -6.58 -1.12
N ILE A 177 -14.18 -6.60 0.05
CA ILE A 177 -13.80 -7.51 1.14
C ILE A 177 -13.94 -8.97 0.67
N PRO A 178 -12.88 -9.79 0.78
CA PRO A 178 -12.94 -11.17 0.30
C PRO A 178 -13.95 -12.05 1.04
N ASP A 179 -14.46 -13.05 0.34
CA ASP A 179 -15.43 -14.00 0.89
C ASP A 179 -14.80 -14.87 1.98
N GLY A 180 -15.48 -14.95 3.13
CA GLY A 180 -14.97 -15.66 4.30
C GLY A 180 -13.81 -14.96 5.01
N TRP A 181 -13.42 -13.75 4.59
CA TRP A 181 -12.42 -12.97 5.32
C TRP A 181 -12.93 -12.63 6.71
N THR A 182 -12.05 -12.83 7.70
CA THR A 182 -12.30 -12.42 9.07
C THR A 182 -11.31 -11.34 9.45
N ARG A 183 -11.80 -10.30 10.11
CA ARG A 183 -10.96 -9.21 10.60
C ARG A 183 -9.88 -9.76 11.54
N PRO A 184 -8.61 -9.32 11.42
CA PRO A 184 -7.58 -9.65 12.39
C PRO A 184 -8.05 -9.38 13.83
N ALA A 185 -7.87 -10.35 14.72
CA ALA A 185 -8.28 -10.24 16.12
C ALA A 185 -7.53 -9.12 16.86
N ASN A 186 -6.27 -8.91 16.48
CA ASN A 186 -5.41 -7.87 17.02
C ASN A 186 -5.38 -6.66 16.09
N THR A 187 -5.31 -5.46 16.67
CA THR A 187 -5.09 -4.23 15.92
C THR A 187 -3.71 -4.26 15.28
N ILE A 188 -3.64 -4.11 13.96
CA ILE A 188 -2.37 -4.01 13.22
C ILE A 188 -1.79 -2.61 13.46
N GLY A 189 -0.67 -2.53 14.17
CA GLY A 189 0.03 -1.29 14.46
C GLY A 189 1.21 -1.00 13.52
N LEU A 190 1.78 0.20 13.66
CA LEU A 190 2.93 0.64 12.84
C LEU A 190 4.15 -0.26 13.02
N LEU A 191 4.36 -0.77 14.24
CA LEU A 191 5.47 -1.65 14.55
C LEU A 191 5.33 -3.02 13.88
N ASP A 192 4.10 -3.53 13.77
CA ASP A 192 3.82 -4.79 13.09
C ASP A 192 4.07 -4.65 11.58
N ALA A 193 3.53 -3.58 10.99
CA ALA A 193 3.76 -3.24 9.59
C ALA A 193 5.26 -3.06 9.31
N ARG A 194 5.99 -2.34 10.17
CA ARG A 194 7.45 -2.14 10.03
C ARG A 194 8.21 -3.47 10.13
N LYS A 195 7.84 -4.35 11.07
CA LYS A 195 8.49 -5.66 11.24
C LYS A 195 8.33 -6.49 9.96
N ILE A 196 7.11 -6.59 9.44
CA ILE A 196 6.85 -7.35 8.22
C ILE A 196 7.49 -6.70 6.99
N ALA A 197 7.47 -5.37 6.88
CA ALA A 197 8.17 -4.65 5.82
C ALA A 197 9.68 -4.95 5.81
N GLY A 198 10.30 -5.10 6.99
CA GLY A 198 11.70 -5.54 7.12
C GLY A 198 11.93 -6.96 6.60
N VAL A 199 10.98 -7.88 6.82
CA VAL A 199 11.06 -9.25 6.27
C VAL A 199 10.88 -9.23 4.74
N VAL A 200 9.94 -8.44 4.22
CA VAL A 200 9.76 -8.27 2.77
C VAL A 200 11.04 -7.71 2.15
N GLN A 201 11.66 -6.71 2.77
CA GLN A 201 12.93 -6.14 2.29
C GLN A 201 14.04 -7.21 2.23
N GLN A 202 14.19 -8.03 3.27
CA GLN A 202 15.17 -9.12 3.26
C GLN A 202 14.93 -10.11 2.13
N GLU A 203 13.67 -10.45 1.85
CA GLU A 203 13.31 -11.32 0.73
C GLU A 203 13.55 -10.65 -0.63
N ILE A 204 13.36 -9.34 -0.75
CA ILE A 204 13.70 -8.57 -1.96
C ILE A 204 15.21 -8.60 -2.18
N ASP A 205 16.00 -8.33 -1.14
CA ASP A 205 17.47 -8.29 -1.21
C ASP A 205 18.05 -9.65 -1.60
N ARG A 206 17.42 -10.76 -1.19
CA ARG A 206 17.81 -12.13 -1.58
C ARG A 206 17.62 -12.43 -3.06
N GLN A 207 16.77 -11.68 -3.76
CA GLN A 207 16.37 -11.93 -5.14
C GLN A 207 17.05 -11.00 -6.16
N ARG A 208 17.76 -9.99 -5.67
CA ARG A 208 18.59 -9.07 -6.45
C ARG A 208 19.99 -9.66 -6.61
#